data_AF-A0A0N4TYW2-F1
#
_entry.id   AF-A0A0N4TYW2-F1
#
_cell.length_a   1.000
_cell.length_b   1.000
_cell.length_c   1.000
_cell.angle_alpha   90.00
_cell.angle_beta   90.00
_cell.angle_gamma   90.00
#
_symmetry.space_group_name_H-M   'P 1'
#
loop_
_entity.id
_entity.type
_entity.pdbx_description
1 polymer ?
#
loop_
_entity_poly.entity_id
_entity_poly.type
_entity_poly.pdbx_seq_one_letter_code
_entity_poly.pdbx_strand_id
1 'polypeptide(L)'
;MILELIITSVLLLSNRSTARRVPHCVLKCKDAHMQQMEKEWSLNFAFPLLSLLKATGNETAAYNRAVEICRSNDLLINCLAGCNKTNERKIIELGLLPWQEICLNLPVLQAQFPCWRQNIDNLTSNCRKQSYELRERIKFLTVNESPSALQRICFLDKFADCSVRNYGHLCGQSSENVRFAYTINYLQLFDILKI
;
A
#
# COMPACT_ATOMS: atom_id res chain seq x y z
N MET A 1 45.26 32.68 1.69
CA MET A 1 44.77 32.53 0.30
C MET A 1 44.31 31.10 -0.05
N ILE A 2 44.90 30.03 0.49
CA ILE A 2 44.48 28.64 0.17
C ILE A 2 43.19 28.23 0.91
N LEU A 3 42.95 28.75 2.12
CA LEU A 3 41.80 28.37 2.96
C LEU A 3 40.44 28.88 2.43
N GLU A 4 40.43 30.04 1.79
CA GLU A 4 39.23 30.66 1.17
C GLU A 4 38.73 29.88 -0.06
N LEU A 5 39.64 29.25 -0.80
CA LEU A 5 39.34 28.44 -1.99
C LEU A 5 38.73 27.07 -1.61
N ILE A 6 39.05 26.53 -0.43
CA ILE A 6 38.49 25.25 0.03
C ILE A 6 37.05 25.43 0.52
N ILE A 7 36.75 26.53 1.21
CA ILE A 7 35.40 26.81 1.74
C ILE A 7 34.40 27.07 0.61
N THR A 8 34.82 27.74 -0.46
CA THR A 8 33.97 27.93 -1.66
C THR A 8 33.78 26.64 -2.46
N SER A 9 34.78 25.75 -2.49
CA SER A 9 34.68 24.44 -3.14
C SER A 9 33.71 23.47 -2.42
N VAL A 10 33.68 23.50 -1.08
CA VAL A 10 32.79 22.66 -0.26
C VAL A 10 31.33 23.16 -0.32
N LEU A 11 31.11 24.48 -0.41
CA LEU A 11 29.77 25.06 -0.54
C LEU A 11 29.12 24.80 -1.92
N LEU A 12 29.91 24.59 -2.98
CA LEU A 12 29.39 24.24 -4.31
C LEU A 12 29.03 22.76 -4.47
N LEU A 13 29.43 21.89 -3.55
CA LEU A 13 29.06 20.46 -3.54
C LEU A 13 27.81 20.16 -2.70
N SER A 14 27.29 21.15 -1.96
CA SER A 14 26.18 20.98 -1.01
C SER A 14 24.78 21.25 -1.61
N ASN A 15 24.62 21.25 -2.93
CA ASN A 15 23.31 21.51 -3.55
C ASN A 15 22.95 20.57 -4.71
N ARG A 16 23.26 19.28 -4.54
CA ARG A 16 22.60 18.20 -5.30
C ARG A 16 21.56 17.48 -4.43
N SER A 17 20.68 18.23 -3.79
CA SER A 17 19.32 17.71 -3.63
C SER A 17 18.64 17.89 -4.99
N THR A 18 18.85 16.94 -5.91
CA THR A 18 17.89 16.77 -6.99
C THR A 18 16.59 16.35 -6.30
N ALA A 19 15.77 17.33 -5.90
CA ALA A 19 14.41 17.10 -5.47
C ALA A 19 13.80 16.20 -6.54
N ARG A 20 13.48 14.97 -6.17
CA ARG A 20 13.05 13.90 -7.08
C ARG A 20 11.71 14.35 -7.69
N ARG A 21 11.73 15.16 -8.75
CA ARG A 21 10.55 15.87 -9.23
C ARG A 21 9.58 14.85 -9.84
N VAL A 22 8.51 14.52 -9.12
CA VAL A 22 7.50 13.58 -9.63
C VAL A 22 6.88 14.17 -10.91
N PRO A 23 6.74 13.38 -11.99
CA PRO A 23 6.16 13.88 -13.23
C PRO A 23 4.73 14.41 -13.01
N HIS A 24 4.42 15.57 -13.58
CA HIS A 24 3.11 16.21 -13.44
C HIS A 24 1.95 15.31 -13.91
N CYS A 25 2.15 14.49 -14.94
CA CYS A 25 1.14 13.50 -15.37
C CYS A 25 0.78 12.52 -14.25
N VAL A 26 1.81 11.96 -13.59
CA VAL A 26 1.66 10.99 -12.51
C VAL A 26 0.98 11.65 -11.30
N LEU A 27 1.37 12.89 -10.96
CA LEU A 27 0.73 13.66 -9.90
C LEU A 27 -0.75 13.90 -10.17
N LYS A 28 -1.11 14.33 -11.40
CA LYS A 28 -2.51 14.55 -11.78
C LYS A 28 -3.36 13.29 -11.63
N CYS A 29 -2.85 12.14 -12.07
CA CYS A 29 -3.55 10.86 -11.90
C CYS A 29 -3.74 10.51 -10.42
N LYS A 30 -2.66 10.65 -9.62
CA LYS A 30 -2.69 10.44 -8.17
C LYS A 30 -3.73 11.33 -7.49
N ASP A 31 -3.68 12.63 -7.73
CA ASP A 31 -4.51 13.61 -7.02
C ASP A 31 -5.99 13.47 -7.37
N ALA A 32 -6.31 13.19 -8.64
CA ALA A 32 -7.69 12.90 -9.05
C ALA A 32 -8.23 11.64 -8.36
N HIS A 33 -7.40 10.61 -8.21
CA HIS A 33 -7.78 9.40 -7.49
C HIS A 33 -7.89 9.64 -5.97
N MET A 34 -6.98 10.42 -5.37
CA MET A 34 -7.04 10.82 -3.96
C MET A 34 -8.35 11.51 -3.60
N GLN A 35 -8.82 12.44 -4.45
CA GLN A 35 -10.09 13.15 -4.25
C GLN A 35 -11.29 12.22 -4.17
N GLN A 36 -11.28 11.12 -4.92
CA GLN A 36 -12.35 10.12 -4.89
C GLN A 36 -12.31 9.24 -3.63
N MET A 37 -11.19 9.24 -2.92
CA MET A 37 -10.85 8.28 -1.87
C MET A 37 -10.63 8.92 -0.50
N GLU A 38 -10.78 10.24 -0.36
CA GLU A 38 -10.34 11.13 0.75
C GLU A 38 -10.41 10.61 2.19
N LYS A 39 -11.31 9.68 2.54
CA LYS A 39 -11.48 9.15 3.91
C LYS A 39 -11.02 7.70 4.11
N GLU A 40 -10.68 6.99 3.05
CA GLU A 40 -10.60 5.53 3.10
C GLU A 40 -9.20 4.96 2.96
N TRP A 41 -8.31 5.75 2.37
CA TRP A 41 -6.93 5.35 2.19
C TRP A 41 -6.16 5.15 3.49
N SER A 42 -6.70 5.63 4.62
CA SER A 42 -6.07 5.57 5.94
C SER A 42 -6.52 4.39 6.80
N LEU A 43 -7.51 3.58 6.39
CA LEU A 43 -8.30 2.79 7.35
C LEU A 43 -7.69 1.46 7.85
N ASN A 44 -6.61 0.92 7.29
CA ASN A 44 -5.55 0.11 7.94
C ASN A 44 -4.71 -0.62 6.89
N PHE A 45 -3.40 -0.56 7.10
CA PHE A 45 -2.30 -0.99 6.22
C PHE A 45 -2.25 -2.49 5.85
N ALA A 46 -2.76 -3.35 6.72
CA ALA A 46 -2.55 -4.80 6.64
C ALA A 46 -3.71 -5.56 6.00
N PHE A 47 -4.93 -5.02 6.10
CA PHE A 47 -6.16 -5.74 5.78
C PHE A 47 -7.25 -4.76 5.27
N PRO A 48 -7.15 -4.29 4.03
CA PRO A 48 -8.09 -3.30 3.48
C PRO A 48 -9.56 -3.72 3.61
N LEU A 49 -9.88 -5.01 3.46
CA LEU A 49 -11.24 -5.52 3.62
C LEU A 49 -11.69 -5.57 5.08
N LEU A 50 -10.81 -5.91 6.03
CA LEU A 50 -11.15 -5.80 7.46
C LEU A 50 -11.38 -4.34 7.85
N SER A 51 -10.60 -3.41 7.32
CA SER A 51 -10.82 -1.99 7.54
C SER A 51 -12.20 -1.52 7.09
N LEU A 52 -12.63 -1.95 5.90
CA LEU A 52 -13.97 -1.66 5.40
C LEU A 52 -15.05 -2.30 6.28
N LEU A 53 -14.87 -3.56 6.68
CA LEU A 53 -15.79 -4.24 7.59
C LEU A 53 -15.88 -3.54 8.95
N LYS A 54 -14.76 -3.03 9.47
CA LYS A 54 -14.72 -2.28 10.73
C LYS A 54 -15.42 -0.93 10.61
N ALA A 55 -15.14 -0.20 9.53
CA ALA A 55 -15.67 1.15 9.32
C ALA A 55 -17.17 1.14 9.02
N THR A 56 -17.65 0.16 8.27
CA THR A 56 -19.07 0.07 7.87
C THR A 56 -19.92 -0.70 8.86
N GLY A 57 -19.34 -1.63 9.62
CA GLY A 57 -20.07 -2.56 10.50
C GLY A 57 -21.02 -3.51 9.76
N ASN A 58 -21.02 -3.49 8.42
CA ASN A 58 -22.00 -4.18 7.56
C ASN A 58 -21.30 -4.79 6.33
N GLU A 59 -21.53 -6.08 6.11
CA GLU A 59 -20.85 -6.86 5.06
C GLU A 59 -21.22 -6.42 3.65
N THR A 60 -22.50 -6.08 3.42
CA THR A 60 -22.97 -5.58 2.11
C THR A 60 -22.41 -4.19 1.82
N ALA A 61 -22.40 -3.31 2.82
CA ALA A 61 -21.79 -1.99 2.68
C ALA A 61 -20.28 -2.09 2.42
N ALA A 62 -19.56 -2.96 3.14
CA ALA A 62 -18.14 -3.21 2.91
C ALA A 62 -17.87 -3.77 1.50
N TYR A 63 -18.71 -4.68 1.01
CA TYR A 63 -18.60 -5.24 -0.34
C TYR A 63 -18.82 -4.18 -1.42
N ASN A 64 -19.93 -3.44 -1.35
CA ASN A 64 -20.24 -2.37 -2.28
C ASN A 64 -19.11 -1.33 -2.29
N ARG A 65 -18.54 -1.05 -1.11
CA ARG A 65 -17.44 -0.12 -1.02
C ARG A 65 -16.16 -0.67 -1.66
N ALA A 66 -15.84 -1.94 -1.46
CA ALA A 66 -14.72 -2.58 -2.15
C ALA A 66 -14.88 -2.53 -3.67
N VAL A 67 -16.09 -2.71 -4.20
CA VAL A 67 -16.40 -2.55 -5.64
C VAL A 67 -16.09 -1.14 -6.15
N GLU A 68 -16.47 -0.10 -5.39
CA GLU A 68 -16.17 1.28 -5.75
C GLU A 68 -14.66 1.56 -5.77
N ILE A 69 -13.92 1.01 -4.80
CA ILE A 69 -12.46 1.11 -4.76
C ILE A 69 -11.83 0.42 -5.96
N CYS A 70 -12.30 -0.78 -6.31
CA CYS A 70 -11.83 -1.50 -7.48
C CYS A 70 -12.00 -0.68 -8.76
N ARG A 71 -13.18 -0.09 -8.96
CA ARG A 71 -13.45 0.81 -10.09
C ARG A 71 -12.52 2.03 -10.08
N SER A 72 -12.30 2.64 -8.92
CA SER A 72 -11.42 3.79 -8.76
C SER A 72 -9.96 3.45 -9.09
N ASN A 73 -9.49 2.27 -8.68
CA ASN A 73 -8.15 1.77 -8.95
C ASN A 73 -7.96 1.50 -10.45
N ASP A 74 -8.94 0.93 -11.13
CA ASP A 74 -8.90 0.73 -12.58
C ASP A 74 -8.79 2.07 -13.33
N LEU A 75 -9.51 3.10 -12.89
CA LEU A 75 -9.39 4.45 -13.45
C LEU A 75 -7.99 5.03 -13.26
N LEU A 76 -7.37 4.81 -12.10
CA LEU A 76 -5.98 5.24 -11.84
C LEU A 76 -4.98 4.50 -12.74
N ILE A 77 -5.11 3.18 -12.87
CA ILE A 77 -4.26 2.36 -13.75
C ILE A 77 -4.35 2.87 -15.19
N ASN A 78 -5.57 3.10 -15.67
CA ASN A 78 -5.82 3.62 -17.01
C ASN A 78 -5.23 5.04 -17.19
N CYS A 79 -5.34 5.90 -16.18
CA CYS A 79 -4.72 7.23 -16.21
C CYS A 79 -3.18 7.14 -16.32
N LEU A 80 -2.57 6.28 -15.49
CA LEU A 80 -1.11 6.08 -15.48
C LEU A 80 -0.59 5.46 -16.77
N ALA A 81 -1.40 4.65 -17.45
CA ALA A 81 -1.04 4.07 -18.74
C ALA A 81 -0.71 5.16 -19.79
N GLY A 82 -1.38 6.32 -19.71
CA GLY A 82 -1.12 7.50 -20.54
C GLY A 82 0.11 8.33 -20.15
N CYS A 83 0.75 8.06 -19.01
CA CYS A 83 1.95 8.75 -18.55
C CYS A 83 3.24 8.02 -18.98
N ASN A 84 4.34 8.77 -19.13
CA ASN A 84 5.66 8.18 -19.35
C ASN A 84 6.03 7.16 -18.27
N LYS A 85 6.77 6.11 -18.65
CA LYS A 85 7.29 5.10 -17.71
C LYS A 85 8.37 5.73 -16.83
N THR A 86 8.04 6.04 -15.59
CA THR A 86 8.99 6.58 -14.59
C THR A 86 9.01 5.72 -13.33
N ASN A 87 9.99 5.94 -12.46
CA ASN A 87 10.09 5.24 -11.18
C ASN A 87 8.88 5.54 -10.28
N GLU A 88 8.37 6.76 -10.32
CA GLU A 88 7.20 7.20 -9.56
C GLU A 88 5.96 6.45 -10.04
N ARG A 89 5.72 6.39 -11.36
CA ARG A 89 4.64 5.57 -11.93
C ARG A 89 4.75 4.11 -11.48
N LYS A 90 5.96 3.53 -11.55
CA LYS A 90 6.20 2.14 -11.12
C LYS A 90 5.91 1.94 -9.62
N ILE A 91 6.25 2.90 -8.78
CA ILE A 91 5.92 2.87 -7.35
C ILE A 91 4.40 2.86 -7.16
N ILE A 92 3.66 3.70 -7.89
CA ILE A 92 2.19 3.71 -7.83
C ILE A 92 1.63 2.35 -8.27
N GLU A 93 2.05 1.84 -9.43
CA GLU A 93 1.59 0.57 -9.98
C GLU A 93 1.87 -0.60 -9.02
N LEU A 94 3.07 -0.66 -8.42
CA LEU A 94 3.41 -1.65 -7.39
C LEU A 94 2.50 -1.55 -6.16
N GLY A 95 2.09 -0.34 -5.77
CA GLY A 95 1.15 -0.13 -4.67
C GLY A 95 -0.27 -0.61 -4.98
N LEU A 96 -0.67 -0.71 -6.25
CA LEU A 96 -2.01 -1.13 -6.66
C LEU A 96 -2.15 -2.65 -6.78
N LEU A 97 -1.05 -3.40 -6.92
CA LEU A 97 -1.07 -4.87 -7.05
C LEU A 97 -1.96 -5.58 -6.01
N PRO A 98 -1.90 -5.25 -4.70
CA PRO A 98 -2.71 -5.98 -3.70
C PRO A 98 -4.20 -5.75 -3.90
N TRP A 99 -4.59 -4.53 -4.30
CA TRP A 99 -5.98 -4.24 -4.62
C TRP A 99 -6.41 -4.90 -5.92
N GLN A 100 -5.55 -4.99 -6.95
CA GLN A 100 -5.88 -5.70 -8.18
C GLN A 100 -6.22 -7.17 -7.89
N GLU A 101 -5.46 -7.84 -7.04
CA GLU A 101 -5.76 -9.21 -6.62
C GLU A 101 -7.06 -9.32 -5.81
N ILE A 102 -7.31 -8.39 -4.89
CA ILE A 102 -8.59 -8.32 -4.17
C ILE A 102 -9.74 -8.15 -5.15
N CYS A 103 -9.63 -7.23 -6.11
CA CYS A 103 -10.68 -6.92 -7.06
C CYS A 103 -11.01 -8.10 -7.98
N LEU A 104 -9.99 -8.85 -8.42
CA LEU A 104 -10.18 -10.07 -9.21
C LEU A 104 -10.91 -11.17 -8.44
N ASN A 105 -10.73 -11.23 -7.11
CA ASN A 105 -11.27 -12.29 -6.27
C ASN A 105 -12.43 -11.84 -5.38
N LEU A 106 -12.88 -10.58 -5.49
CA LEU A 106 -13.80 -9.95 -4.54
C LEU A 106 -15.10 -10.76 -4.30
N PRO A 107 -15.74 -11.36 -5.32
CA PRO A 107 -16.92 -12.22 -5.11
C PRO A 107 -16.63 -13.44 -4.23
N VAL A 108 -15.44 -14.04 -4.35
CA VAL A 108 -15.01 -15.19 -3.53
C VAL A 108 -14.71 -14.74 -2.10
N LEU A 109 -14.08 -13.57 -1.95
CA LEU A 109 -13.73 -12.98 -0.66
C LEU A 109 -14.96 -12.56 0.14
N GLN A 110 -16.04 -12.15 -0.53
CA GLN A 110 -17.30 -11.76 0.10
C GLN A 110 -17.85 -12.87 1.01
N ALA A 111 -17.69 -14.14 0.62
CA ALA A 111 -18.14 -15.28 1.42
C ALA A 111 -17.45 -15.37 2.79
N GLN A 112 -16.28 -14.74 2.95
CA GLN A 112 -15.53 -14.75 4.21
C GLN A 112 -15.91 -13.58 5.14
N PHE A 113 -16.59 -12.55 4.62
CA PHE A 113 -16.90 -11.32 5.37
C PHE A 113 -17.67 -11.56 6.67
N PRO A 114 -18.66 -12.48 6.75
CA PRO A 114 -19.36 -12.74 8.00
C PRO A 114 -18.42 -13.19 9.12
N CYS A 115 -17.55 -14.16 8.85
CA CYS A 115 -16.61 -14.65 9.85
C CYS A 115 -15.56 -13.59 10.21
N TRP A 116 -15.03 -12.88 9.20
CA TRP A 116 -14.04 -11.84 9.41
C TRP A 116 -14.57 -10.70 10.28
N ARG A 117 -15.82 -10.29 10.07
CA ARG A 117 -16.48 -9.25 10.87
C ARG A 117 -16.64 -9.69 12.32
N GLN A 118 -17.03 -10.95 12.56
CA GLN A 118 -17.15 -11.51 13.91
C GLN A 118 -15.81 -11.58 14.65
N ASN A 119 -14.71 -11.81 13.91
CA ASN A 119 -13.37 -12.00 14.46
C ASN A 119 -12.43 -10.80 14.27
N ILE A 120 -12.98 -9.63 13.95
CA ILE A 120 -12.21 -8.51 13.40
C ILE A 120 -11.08 -8.02 14.31
N ASP A 121 -11.32 -7.99 15.62
CA ASP A 121 -10.32 -7.54 16.59
C ASP A 121 -9.20 -8.57 16.79
N ASN A 122 -9.53 -9.86 16.77
CA ASN A 122 -8.54 -10.96 16.81
C ASN A 122 -7.71 -11.00 15.52
N LEU A 123 -8.37 -10.84 14.37
CA LEU A 123 -7.73 -10.80 13.06
C LEU A 123 -6.75 -9.63 12.96
N THR A 124 -7.08 -8.49 13.55
CA THR A 124 -6.23 -7.28 13.54
C THR A 124 -5.11 -7.33 14.57
N SER A 125 -5.32 -7.97 15.73
CA SER A 125 -4.38 -7.91 16.86
C SER A 125 -3.33 -9.03 16.88
N ASN A 126 -3.66 -10.25 16.45
CA ASN A 126 -2.77 -11.42 16.58
C ASN A 126 -1.46 -11.28 15.78
N CYS A 127 -1.48 -10.54 14.67
CA CYS A 127 -0.29 -10.29 13.83
C CYS A 127 0.29 -8.86 13.99
N ARG A 128 -0.04 -8.17 15.10
CA ARG A 128 0.36 -6.78 15.34
C ARG A 128 1.87 -6.58 15.33
N LYS A 129 2.64 -7.51 15.91
CA LYS A 129 4.12 -7.44 15.94
C LYS A 129 4.70 -7.46 14.52
N GLN A 130 4.30 -8.44 13.72
CA GLN A 130 4.77 -8.63 12.35
C GLN A 130 4.35 -7.45 11.47
N SER A 131 3.14 -6.91 11.68
CA SER A 131 2.65 -5.70 11.00
C SER A 131 3.49 -4.47 11.33
N TYR A 132 3.86 -4.28 12.60
CA TYR A 132 4.74 -3.18 13.03
C TYR A 132 6.14 -3.28 12.40
N GLU A 133 6.76 -4.46 12.45
CA GLU A 133 8.09 -4.68 11.85
C GLU A 133 8.11 -4.41 10.34
N LEU A 134 7.05 -4.86 9.64
CA LEU A 134 6.89 -4.60 8.21
C LEU A 134 6.77 -3.09 7.93
N ARG A 135 5.96 -2.38 8.73
CA ARG A 135 5.74 -0.94 8.63
C ARG A 135 7.03 -0.14 8.84
N GLU A 136 7.87 -0.51 9.78
CA GLU A 136 9.14 0.21 10.01
C GLU A 136 10.15 -0.01 8.88
N ARG A 137 10.20 -1.22 8.31
CA ARG A 137 11.08 -1.53 7.19
C ARG A 137 10.72 -0.77 5.91
N ILE A 138 9.42 -0.68 5.60
CA ILE A 138 8.98 0.06 4.41
C ILE A 138 9.33 1.53 4.57
N LYS A 139 9.00 2.17 5.69
CA LYS A 139 9.45 3.53 6.05
C LYS A 139 10.94 3.72 5.74
N PHE A 140 11.78 2.85 6.30
CA PHE A 140 13.23 2.94 6.12
C PHE A 140 13.65 2.89 4.64
N LEU A 141 13.21 1.88 3.88
CA LEU A 141 13.60 1.75 2.47
C LEU A 141 13.10 2.91 1.64
N THR A 142 11.93 3.41 1.97
CA THR A 142 11.35 4.44 1.15
C THR A 142 12.02 5.80 1.26
N VAL A 143 12.64 6.08 2.42
CA VAL A 143 13.47 7.27 2.64
C VAL A 143 14.87 7.09 2.06
N ASN A 144 15.43 5.87 2.15
CA ASN A 144 16.88 5.67 1.98
C ASN A 144 17.29 4.87 0.74
N GLU A 145 16.36 4.22 0.03
CA GLU A 145 16.68 3.17 -0.93
C GLU A 145 15.97 3.30 -2.29
N SER A 146 16.42 2.51 -3.26
CA SER A 146 15.87 2.47 -4.62
C SER A 146 14.53 1.72 -4.69
N PRO A 147 13.68 1.97 -5.71
CA PRO A 147 12.44 1.22 -5.90
C PRO A 147 12.62 -0.30 -6.01
N SER A 148 13.77 -0.76 -6.52
CA SER A 148 14.17 -2.18 -6.54
C SER A 148 14.37 -2.78 -5.15
N ALA A 149 14.71 -1.98 -4.13
CA ALA A 149 14.82 -2.45 -2.76
C ALA A 149 13.44 -2.73 -2.15
N LEU A 150 12.39 -2.01 -2.56
CA LEU A 150 11.02 -2.24 -2.09
C LEU A 150 10.51 -3.62 -2.46
N GLN A 151 10.87 -4.12 -3.65
CA GLN A 151 10.54 -5.47 -4.07
C GLN A 151 11.11 -6.54 -3.13
N ARG A 152 12.21 -6.27 -2.40
CA ARG A 152 12.80 -7.20 -1.43
C ARG A 152 12.00 -7.28 -0.11
N ILE A 153 11.21 -6.27 0.25
CA ILE A 153 10.31 -6.35 1.42
C ILE A 153 9.08 -7.19 1.08
N CYS A 154 8.64 -7.22 -0.19
CA CYS A 154 7.52 -8.05 -0.61
C CYS A 154 7.75 -9.56 -0.36
N PHE A 155 8.99 -9.99 -0.13
CA PHE A 155 9.38 -11.36 0.24
C PHE A 155 9.54 -11.57 1.76
N LEU A 156 9.16 -10.60 2.60
CA LEU A 156 9.16 -10.77 4.06
C LEU A 156 7.86 -11.44 4.50
N ASP A 157 7.84 -12.76 4.29
CA ASP A 157 6.71 -13.67 4.46
C ASP A 157 6.13 -13.71 5.87
N LYS A 158 6.82 -13.21 6.91
CA LYS A 158 6.39 -13.38 8.31
C LYS A 158 5.03 -12.76 8.64
N PHE A 159 4.71 -11.58 8.08
CA PHE A 159 3.40 -10.96 8.29
C PHE A 159 2.31 -11.69 7.50
N ALA A 160 2.60 -12.06 6.25
CA ALA A 160 1.71 -12.85 5.40
C ALA A 160 1.39 -14.20 6.04
N ASP A 161 2.42 -14.95 6.45
CA ASP A 161 2.29 -16.26 7.10
C ASP A 161 1.55 -16.20 8.42
N CYS A 162 1.76 -15.13 9.21
CA CYS A 162 0.98 -14.92 10.41
C CYS A 162 -0.49 -14.72 10.05
N SER A 163 -0.75 -13.87 9.06
CA SER A 163 -2.09 -13.51 8.64
C SER A 163 -2.85 -14.71 8.08
N VAL A 164 -2.31 -15.42 7.07
CA VAL A 164 -2.93 -16.63 6.51
C VAL A 164 -3.34 -17.60 7.62
N ARG A 165 -2.41 -17.91 8.53
CA ARG A 165 -2.67 -18.84 9.64
C ARG A 165 -3.74 -18.32 10.59
N ASN A 166 -3.75 -17.02 10.89
CA ASN A 166 -4.73 -16.41 11.76
C ASN A 166 -6.14 -16.43 11.15
N TYR A 167 -6.25 -16.15 9.85
CA TYR A 167 -7.48 -16.26 9.08
C TYR A 167 -7.98 -17.72 9.04
N GLY A 168 -7.09 -18.67 8.80
CA GLY A 168 -7.40 -20.10 8.85
C GLY A 168 -7.88 -20.58 10.21
N HIS A 169 -7.18 -20.20 11.27
CA HIS A 169 -7.49 -20.60 12.63
C HIS A 169 -8.85 -20.08 13.09
N LEU A 170 -9.21 -18.84 12.74
CA LEU A 170 -10.45 -18.20 13.19
C LEU A 170 -11.64 -18.45 12.27
N CYS A 171 -11.41 -18.61 10.96
CA CYS A 171 -12.45 -18.66 9.94
C CYS A 171 -12.40 -19.89 9.03
N GLY A 172 -11.54 -20.86 9.34
CA GLY A 172 -11.46 -22.14 8.67
C GLY A 172 -10.56 -22.13 7.42
N GLN A 173 -10.32 -23.33 6.89
CA GLN A 173 -9.34 -23.56 5.82
C GLN A 173 -9.65 -22.81 4.51
N SER A 174 -10.92 -22.50 4.23
CA SER A 174 -11.29 -21.65 3.09
C SER A 174 -10.72 -20.24 3.18
N SER A 175 -10.51 -19.73 4.40
CA SER A 175 -9.86 -18.44 4.67
C SER A 175 -8.33 -18.53 4.54
N GLU A 176 -7.71 -19.71 4.59
CA GLU A 176 -6.27 -19.90 4.33
C GLU A 176 -5.95 -19.78 2.84
N ASN A 177 -6.88 -20.18 1.98
CA ASN A 177 -6.76 -20.06 0.53
C ASN A 177 -6.79 -18.59 0.04
N VAL A 178 -7.14 -17.65 0.93
CA VAL A 178 -7.06 -16.20 0.70
C VAL A 178 -5.61 -15.70 0.93
N ARG A 179 -4.64 -16.40 0.36
CA ARG A 179 -3.21 -16.08 0.51
C ARG A 179 -2.77 -14.85 -0.31
N PHE A 180 -3.58 -14.46 -1.28
CA PHE A 180 -3.18 -13.59 -2.39
C PHE A 180 -2.56 -12.26 -1.95
N ALA A 181 -3.21 -11.46 -1.11
CA ALA A 181 -2.83 -10.05 -0.98
C ALA A 181 -2.23 -9.64 0.39
N TYR A 182 -1.38 -10.45 1.01
CA TYR A 182 -0.56 -9.96 2.14
C TYR A 182 0.71 -9.23 1.70
N THR A 183 0.83 -8.99 0.40
CA THR A 183 1.81 -8.05 -0.13
C THR A 183 1.35 -6.64 0.22
N ILE A 184 2.04 -6.04 1.18
CA ILE A 184 2.23 -4.59 1.40
C ILE A 184 1.26 -3.69 0.62
N ASN A 185 0.15 -3.30 1.25
CA ASN A 185 -0.72 -2.26 0.72
C ASN A 185 -0.22 -0.87 1.22
N TYR A 186 0.48 -0.18 0.31
CA TYR A 186 0.22 1.22 -0.06
C TYR A 186 0.55 2.37 0.89
N LEU A 187 0.23 2.31 2.19
CA LEU A 187 0.13 3.52 3.03
C LEU A 187 1.43 4.28 3.26
N GLN A 188 2.58 3.64 3.05
CA GLN A 188 3.86 4.34 3.13
C GLN A 188 4.34 4.82 1.79
N LEU A 189 4.15 4.06 0.69
CA LEU A 189 4.65 4.39 -0.65
C LEU A 189 4.17 5.75 -1.16
N PHE A 190 2.99 6.18 -0.72
CA PHE A 190 2.42 7.47 -1.08
C PHE A 190 2.74 8.61 -0.12
N ASP A 191 3.01 8.32 1.16
CA ASP A 191 3.62 9.31 2.06
C ASP A 191 5.04 9.69 1.61
N ILE A 192 5.71 8.90 0.76
CA ILE A 192 7.00 9.27 0.12
C ILE A 192 6.80 10.08 -1.15
N LEU A 193 5.62 9.97 -1.76
CA LEU A 193 5.18 10.85 -2.84
C LEU A 193 4.53 12.13 -2.30
N LYS A 194 4.52 12.35 -0.98
CA LYS A 194 4.46 13.71 -0.41
C LYS A 194 5.78 14.41 -0.70
N ILE A 195 5.91 14.79 -1.95
CA ILE A 195 6.68 15.93 -2.41
C ILE A 195 5.76 17.14 -2.31
#